data_AF-A0A2V2UPL6-F1
#
_entry.id   AF-A0A2V2UPL6-F1
#
_cell.length_a   1.000
_cell.length_b   1.000
_cell.length_c   1.000
_cell.angle_alpha   90.00
_cell.angle_beta   90.00
_cell.angle_gamma   90.00
#
_symmetry.space_group_name_H-M   'P 1'
#
loop_
_entity.id
_entity.type
_entity.pdbx_description
1 polymer ?
#
loop_
_entity_poly.entity_id
_entity_poly.type
_entity_poly.pdbx_seq_one_letter_code
_entity_poly.pdbx_strand_id
1 'polypeptide(L)'
;MIKLLHQETKGDTLKLFFVTGDRLCRYYGDMYFREKELMKELGGVRPEEFVAAAVKRGKEYADMEKRLKNLTLELMKAESEKLIAEAKASLAEGAGGGIVVYRRDDVGGDFFNALRDAIRQACPECLAVLAWGSPVATTTAGGALGRAKTGQFMVIGPTDRVESLAPSVCMALEGKGGMSKYGYRGKGNLAGWDELVQKLRLS
;
A
#
# COMPACT_ATOMS: atom_id res chain seq x y z
N MET A 1 17.09 51.32 -5.13
CA MET A 1 17.71 50.09 -4.58
C MET A 1 17.50 48.95 -5.58
N ILE A 2 18.54 48.16 -5.86
CA ILE A 2 18.53 47.03 -6.80
C ILE A 2 18.95 45.78 -6.04
N LYS A 3 18.19 44.68 -6.14
CA LYS A 3 18.55 43.38 -5.57
C LYS A 3 18.68 42.36 -6.68
N LEU A 4 19.85 41.75 -6.80
CA LEU A 4 20.07 40.57 -7.63
C LEU A 4 19.46 39.35 -6.93
N LEU A 5 18.66 38.56 -7.67
CA LEU A 5 17.99 37.36 -7.17
C LEU A 5 18.82 36.12 -7.47
N HIS A 6 19.10 35.89 -8.75
CA HIS A 6 19.99 34.83 -9.22
C HIS A 6 20.58 35.18 -10.58
N GLN A 7 21.51 34.34 -11.02
CA GLN A 7 22.14 34.47 -12.32
C GLN A 7 22.15 33.10 -13.01
N GLU A 8 21.96 33.11 -14.33
CA GLU A 8 21.98 31.92 -15.15
C GLU A 8 22.97 32.11 -16.30
N THR A 9 23.88 31.16 -16.46
CA THR A 9 24.85 31.16 -17.56
C THR A 9 24.27 30.41 -18.76
N LYS A 10 24.33 31.01 -19.96
CA LYS A 10 23.95 30.36 -21.22
C LYS A 10 25.04 30.62 -22.26
N GLY A 11 25.91 29.62 -22.46
CA GLY A 11 27.13 29.78 -23.27
C GLY A 11 28.03 30.85 -22.68
N ASP A 12 28.51 31.78 -23.51
CA ASP A 12 29.36 32.90 -23.09
C ASP A 12 28.55 34.11 -22.53
N THR A 13 27.23 33.97 -22.36
CA THR A 13 26.36 35.05 -21.87
C THR A 13 25.84 34.76 -20.46
N LEU A 14 25.87 35.78 -19.58
CA LEU A 14 25.31 35.74 -18.24
C LEU A 14 23.97 36.50 -18.19
N LYS A 15 22.89 35.81 -17.84
CA LYS A 15 21.58 36.43 -17.58
C LYS A 15 21.46 36.77 -16.11
N LEU A 16 21.16 38.03 -15.82
CA LEU A 16 20.97 38.54 -14.46
C LEU A 16 19.49 38.77 -14.21
N PHE A 17 18.95 38.17 -13.15
CA PHE A 17 17.59 38.39 -12.70
C PHE A 17 17.63 39.29 -11.47
N PHE A 18 17.07 40.49 -11.58
CA PHE A 18 17.10 41.48 -10.53
C PHE A 18 15.76 42.20 -10.40
N VAL A 19 15.51 42.73 -9.21
CA VAL A 19 14.28 43.48 -8.89
C VAL A 19 14.66 44.83 -8.29
N THR A 20 13.88 45.87 -8.64
CA THR A 20 14.14 47.25 -8.24
C THR A 20 12.82 47.96 -7.87
N GLY A 21 12.93 49.09 -7.16
CA GLY A 21 11.79 49.96 -6.84
C GLY A 21 10.69 49.24 -6.05
N ASP A 22 9.43 49.59 -6.30
CA ASP A 22 8.28 49.03 -5.56
C ASP A 22 8.13 47.50 -5.69
N ARG A 23 8.63 46.94 -6.80
CA ARG A 23 8.64 45.49 -7.01
C ARG A 23 9.51 44.79 -5.97
N LEU A 24 10.56 45.46 -5.49
CA LEU A 24 11.44 44.92 -4.45
C LEU A 24 10.69 44.80 -3.12
N CYS A 25 9.91 45.82 -2.76
CA CYS A 25 9.12 45.83 -1.52
C CYS A 25 8.05 44.73 -1.53
N ARG A 26 7.33 44.57 -2.64
CA ARG A 26 6.36 43.47 -2.81
C ARG A 26 7.04 42.11 -2.68
N TYR A 27 8.18 41.93 -3.36
CA TYR A 27 8.91 40.67 -3.34
C TYR A 27 9.39 40.29 -1.92
N TYR A 28 9.94 41.24 -1.15
CA TYR A 28 10.30 40.97 0.25
C TYR A 28 9.07 40.67 1.13
N GLY A 29 7.95 41.34 0.88
CA GLY A 29 6.68 41.02 1.54
C GLY A 29 6.27 39.57 1.28
N ASP A 30 6.27 39.15 0.02
CA ASP A 30 5.94 37.77 -0.39
C ASP A 30 6.90 36.75 0.21
N MET A 31 8.21 37.05 0.25
CA MET A 31 9.20 36.19 0.90
C MET A 31 8.90 36.01 2.39
N TYR A 32 8.63 37.10 3.10
CA TYR A 32 8.30 37.07 4.52
C TYR A 32 6.99 36.31 4.79
N PHE A 33 5.96 36.49 3.96
CA PHE A 33 4.70 35.74 4.11
C PHE A 33 4.90 34.24 3.92
N ARG A 34 5.67 33.82 2.90
CA ARG A 34 6.02 32.40 2.70
C ARG A 34 6.82 31.85 3.88
N GLU A 35 7.75 32.62 4.41
CA GLU A 35 8.54 32.24 5.58
C GLU A 35 7.65 32.03 6.82
N LYS A 36 6.68 32.92 7.03
CA LYS A 36 5.69 32.79 8.11
C LYS A 36 4.78 31.57 7.92
N GLU A 37 4.36 31.27 6.69
CA GLU A 37 3.59 30.06 6.38
C GLU A 37 4.42 28.80 6.65
N LEU A 38 5.67 28.77 6.19
CA LEU A 38 6.60 27.66 6.45
C LEU A 38 6.86 27.46 7.93
N MET A 39 6.99 28.53 8.71
CA MET A 39 7.12 28.45 10.17
C MET A 39 5.95 27.68 10.77
N LYS A 40 4.71 27.94 10.32
CA LYS A 40 3.52 27.23 10.79
C LYS A 40 3.56 25.74 10.41
N GLU A 41 3.83 25.42 9.15
CA GLU A 41 3.87 24.03 8.65
C GLU A 41 5.04 23.21 9.25
N LEU A 42 6.14 23.90 9.58
CA LEU A 42 7.29 23.32 10.27
C LEU A 42 7.14 23.32 11.80
N GLY A 43 5.96 23.63 12.34
CA GLY A 43 5.67 23.49 13.78
C GLY A 43 6.34 24.54 14.65
N GLY A 44 6.48 25.77 14.14
CA GLY A 44 7.06 26.91 14.86
C GLY A 44 8.59 27.00 14.79
N VAL A 45 9.23 26.22 13.91
CA VAL A 45 10.69 26.29 13.69
C VAL A 45 11.09 27.67 13.18
N ARG A 46 12.26 28.16 13.57
CA ARG A 46 12.74 29.46 13.11
C ARG A 46 13.28 29.39 11.67
N PRO A 47 13.25 30.50 10.91
CA PRO A 47 13.68 30.53 9.51
C PRO A 47 15.11 30.03 9.31
N GLU A 48 16.01 30.36 10.25
CA GLU A 48 17.41 29.92 10.23
C GLU A 48 17.56 28.40 10.27
N GLU A 49 16.57 27.68 10.81
CA GLU A 49 16.60 26.24 11.04
C GLU A 49 15.74 25.45 10.04
N PHE A 50 15.01 26.12 9.13
CA PHE A 50 14.11 25.45 8.18
C PHE A 50 14.78 24.34 7.40
N VAL A 51 15.98 24.58 6.88
CA VAL A 51 16.71 23.59 6.09
C VAL A 51 17.08 22.38 6.96
N ALA A 52 17.61 22.62 8.17
CA ALA A 52 18.00 21.55 9.08
C ALA A 52 16.78 20.71 9.53
N ALA A 53 15.66 21.37 9.84
CA ALA A 53 14.41 20.73 10.21
C ALA A 53 13.82 19.91 9.06
N ALA A 54 13.81 20.43 7.84
CA ALA A 54 13.36 19.71 6.65
C ALA A 54 14.21 18.47 6.38
N VAL A 55 15.53 18.59 6.45
CA VAL A 55 16.45 17.45 6.29
C VAL A 55 16.23 16.40 7.38
N LYS A 56 16.07 16.82 8.64
CA LYS A 56 15.78 15.92 9.76
C LYS A 56 14.47 15.17 9.56
N ARG A 57 13.38 15.87 9.26
CA ARG A 57 12.06 15.26 8.97
C ARG A 57 12.14 14.29 7.79
N GLY A 58 12.89 14.63 6.74
CA GLY A 58 13.11 13.75 5.60
C GLY A 58 13.80 12.44 5.99
N LYS A 59 14.82 12.51 6.86
CA LYS A 59 15.48 11.30 7.41
C LYS A 59 14.54 10.48 8.28
N GLU A 60 13.81 11.13 9.19
CA GLU A 60 12.83 10.45 10.05
C GLU A 60 11.74 9.75 9.24
N TYR A 61 11.26 10.37 8.16
CA TYR A 61 10.32 9.75 7.23
C TYR A 61 10.90 8.49 6.58
N ALA A 62 12.12 8.56 6.04
CA ALA A 62 12.78 7.41 5.42
C ALA A 62 13.02 6.27 6.42
N ASP A 63 13.42 6.59 7.65
CA ASP A 63 13.62 5.61 8.72
C ASP A 63 12.30 4.98 9.16
N MET A 64 11.23 5.76 9.28
CA MET A 64 9.88 5.25 9.57
C MET A 64 9.38 4.33 8.46
N GLU A 65 9.56 4.70 7.18
CA GLU A 65 9.18 3.86 6.05
C GLU A 65 9.91 2.51 6.08
N LYS A 66 11.22 2.53 6.38
CA LYS A 66 12.02 1.30 6.53
C LYS A 66 11.51 0.43 7.68
N ARG A 67 11.21 1.01 8.84
CA ARG A 67 10.66 0.30 10.00
C ARG A 67 9.30 -0.33 9.68
N LEU A 68 8.40 0.42 9.03
CA LEU A 68 7.08 -0.09 8.63
C LEU A 68 7.19 -1.26 7.65
N LYS A 69 8.11 -1.20 6.68
CA LYS A 69 8.37 -2.33 5.78
C LYS A 69 8.85 -3.57 6.54
N ASN A 70 9.79 -3.40 7.47
CA ASN A 70 10.29 -4.53 8.27
C ASN A 70 9.19 -5.16 9.13
N LEU A 71 8.40 -4.34 9.83
CA LEU A 71 7.28 -4.81 10.63
C LEU A 71 6.22 -5.52 9.77
N THR A 72 5.97 -5.02 8.55
CA THR A 72 5.06 -5.68 7.60
C THR A 72 5.57 -7.06 7.20
N LEU A 73 6.88 -7.24 7.02
CA LEU A 73 7.50 -8.53 6.72
C LEU A 73 7.46 -9.50 7.93
N GLU A 74 7.72 -9.01 9.13
CA GLU A 74 7.61 -9.81 10.37
C GLU A 74 6.17 -10.29 10.58
N LEU A 75 5.19 -9.40 10.39
CA LEU A 75 3.79 -9.73 10.46
C LEU A 75 3.37 -10.74 9.38
N MET A 76 3.87 -10.58 8.15
CA MET A 76 3.65 -11.54 7.07
C MET A 76 4.15 -12.94 7.45
N LYS A 77 5.34 -13.04 8.05
CA LYS A 77 5.88 -14.33 8.52
C LYS A 77 4.96 -14.97 9.57
N ALA A 78 4.60 -14.22 10.61
CA ALA A 78 3.74 -14.73 11.67
C ALA A 78 2.37 -15.19 11.15
N GLU A 79 1.73 -14.39 10.28
CA GLU A 79 0.46 -14.77 9.65
C GLU A 79 0.62 -15.97 8.72
N SER A 80 1.72 -16.06 7.98
CA SER A 80 1.99 -17.21 7.12
C SER A 80 2.11 -18.51 7.91
N GLU A 81 2.81 -18.51 9.05
CA GLU A 81 2.96 -19.68 9.92
C GLU A 81 1.60 -20.17 10.41
N LYS A 82 0.74 -19.25 10.85
CA LYS A 82 -0.63 -19.55 11.28
C LYS A 82 -1.46 -20.15 10.15
N LEU A 83 -1.48 -19.51 8.98
CA LEU A 83 -2.26 -19.96 7.83
C LEU A 83 -1.74 -21.29 7.27
N ILE A 84 -0.43 -21.53 7.29
CA ILE A 84 0.17 -22.81 6.90
C ILE A 84 -0.25 -23.92 7.86
N ALA A 85 -0.28 -23.64 9.18
CA ALA A 85 -0.75 -24.61 10.16
C ALA A 85 -2.23 -24.96 9.95
N GLU A 86 -3.08 -23.95 9.72
CA GLU A 86 -4.50 -24.14 9.39
C GLU A 86 -4.69 -24.94 8.11
N ALA A 87 -3.91 -24.65 7.07
CA ALA A 87 -3.96 -25.36 5.79
C ALA A 87 -3.60 -26.84 5.95
N LYS A 88 -2.52 -27.12 6.69
CA LYS A 88 -2.04 -28.49 6.94
C LYS A 88 -3.01 -29.29 7.81
N ALA A 89 -3.59 -28.68 8.83
CA ALA A 89 -4.61 -29.31 9.67
C ALA A 89 -5.84 -29.70 8.84
N SER A 90 -6.32 -28.77 8.01
CA SER A 90 -7.48 -29.00 7.14
C SER A 90 -7.23 -30.10 6.10
N LEU A 91 -5.98 -30.25 5.63
CA LEU A 91 -5.59 -31.34 4.73
C LEU A 91 -5.58 -32.70 5.45
N ALA A 92 -5.13 -32.74 6.71
CA ALA A 92 -5.01 -33.97 7.49
C ALA A 92 -6.37 -34.55 7.91
N GLU A 93 -7.38 -33.70 8.12
CA GLU A 93 -8.74 -34.13 8.55
C GLU A 93 -9.57 -34.76 7.42
N GLY A 94 -9.07 -34.80 6.17
CA GLY A 94 -9.77 -35.44 5.04
C GLY A 94 -11.08 -34.76 4.62
N ALA A 95 -11.45 -33.64 5.24
CA ALA A 95 -12.60 -32.84 4.89
C ALA A 95 -12.26 -31.96 3.66
N GLY A 96 -12.70 -32.39 2.48
CA GLY A 96 -12.96 -31.49 1.34
C GLY A 96 -11.81 -30.59 0.87
N GLY A 97 -10.55 -30.93 1.16
CA GLY A 97 -9.40 -30.19 0.68
C GLY A 97 -9.31 -28.72 1.15
N GLY A 98 -9.63 -28.49 2.43
CA GLY A 98 -9.15 -27.37 3.27
C GLY A 98 -8.75 -26.09 2.55
N ILE A 99 -9.72 -25.23 2.23
CA ILE A 99 -9.46 -23.94 1.58
C ILE A 99 -9.16 -22.89 2.63
N VAL A 100 -7.94 -22.40 2.66
CA VAL A 100 -7.57 -21.28 3.54
C VAL A 100 -8.05 -19.97 2.96
N VAL A 101 -8.77 -19.19 3.75
CA VAL A 101 -9.28 -17.87 3.35
C VAL A 101 -8.65 -16.79 4.20
N TYR A 102 -8.09 -15.76 3.57
CA TYR A 102 -7.49 -14.66 4.31
C TYR A 102 -7.68 -13.33 3.59
N ARG A 103 -8.14 -12.31 4.32
CA ARG A 103 -8.33 -10.97 3.79
C ARG A 103 -7.78 -9.92 4.72
N ARG A 104 -7.15 -8.91 4.12
CA ARG A 104 -6.66 -7.74 4.85
C ARG A 104 -6.58 -6.52 3.95
N ASP A 105 -7.12 -5.38 4.38
CA ASP A 105 -7.31 -4.20 3.51
C ASP A 105 -6.28 -3.07 3.77
N ASP A 106 -5.48 -3.16 4.82
CA ASP A 106 -4.42 -2.18 5.18
C ASP A 106 -3.05 -2.52 4.57
N VAL A 107 -2.93 -3.62 3.83
CA VAL A 107 -1.70 -4.08 3.18
C VAL A 107 -1.91 -4.30 1.68
N GLY A 108 -0.82 -4.23 0.92
CA GLY A 108 -0.83 -4.31 -0.54
C GLY A 108 -0.38 -5.65 -1.13
N GLY A 109 -0.22 -5.67 -2.45
CA GLY A 109 0.13 -6.87 -3.19
C GLY A 109 1.47 -7.52 -2.77
N ASP A 110 2.44 -6.74 -2.30
CA ASP A 110 3.75 -7.29 -1.89
C ASP A 110 3.62 -8.23 -0.67
N PHE A 111 2.78 -7.87 0.30
CA PHE A 111 2.45 -8.72 1.44
C PHE A 111 1.85 -10.05 0.96
N PHE A 112 0.86 -9.98 0.08
CA PHE A 112 0.16 -11.17 -0.41
C PHE A 112 0.98 -12.02 -1.38
N ASN A 113 1.89 -11.42 -2.15
CA ASN A 113 2.86 -12.15 -2.97
C ASN A 113 3.80 -12.96 -2.08
N ALA A 114 4.35 -12.35 -1.02
CA ALA A 114 5.21 -13.05 -0.07
C ALA A 114 4.45 -14.15 0.69
N LEU A 115 3.22 -13.87 1.10
CA LEU A 115 2.35 -14.84 1.77
C LEU A 115 2.05 -16.05 0.85
N ARG A 116 1.73 -15.81 -0.43
CA ARG A 116 1.57 -16.86 -1.43
C ARG A 116 2.81 -17.74 -1.50
N ASP A 117 3.98 -17.12 -1.63
CA ASP A 117 5.24 -17.85 -1.82
C ASP A 117 5.55 -18.71 -0.59
N ALA A 118 5.31 -18.20 0.62
CA ALA A 118 5.43 -18.95 1.87
C ALA A 118 4.46 -20.15 1.92
N ILE A 119 3.17 -19.95 1.61
CA ILE A 119 2.16 -21.03 1.61
C ILE A 119 2.53 -22.10 0.59
N ARG A 120 2.87 -21.69 -0.65
CA ARG A 120 3.21 -22.63 -1.73
C ARG A 120 4.46 -23.45 -1.42
N GLN A 121 5.45 -22.84 -0.76
CA GLN A 121 6.67 -23.54 -0.36
C GLN A 121 6.41 -24.54 0.76
N ALA A 122 5.59 -24.18 1.75
CA ALA A 122 5.37 -24.99 2.94
C ALA A 122 4.24 -26.02 2.80
N CYS A 123 3.27 -25.77 1.92
CA CYS A 123 2.18 -26.68 1.57
C CYS A 123 1.77 -26.52 0.08
N PRO A 124 2.46 -27.21 -0.85
CA PRO A 124 2.15 -27.14 -2.28
C PRO A 124 0.73 -27.62 -2.67
N GLU A 125 0.19 -28.57 -1.90
CA GLU A 125 -1.12 -29.18 -2.14
C GLU A 125 -2.29 -28.37 -1.57
N CYS A 126 -1.99 -27.35 -0.76
CA CYS A 126 -2.99 -26.51 -0.11
C CYS A 126 -3.60 -25.51 -1.10
N LEU A 127 -4.90 -25.26 -0.95
CA LEU A 127 -5.64 -24.26 -1.71
C LEU A 127 -5.91 -23.07 -0.81
N ALA A 128 -5.64 -21.85 -1.28
CA ALA A 128 -5.95 -20.64 -0.54
C ALA A 128 -6.56 -19.55 -1.42
N VAL A 129 -7.49 -18.79 -0.83
CA VAL A 129 -8.12 -17.61 -1.42
C VAL A 129 -7.76 -16.41 -0.57
N LEU A 130 -7.02 -15.47 -1.16
CA LEU A 130 -6.48 -14.31 -0.47
C LEU A 130 -7.04 -13.02 -1.08
N ALA A 131 -7.40 -12.02 -0.29
CA ALA A 131 -7.92 -10.76 -0.81
C ALA A 131 -7.46 -9.52 -0.04
N TRP A 132 -7.42 -8.38 -0.73
CA TRP A 132 -7.11 -7.09 -0.13
C TRP A 132 -7.76 -5.94 -0.84
N GLY A 133 -8.18 -4.96 -0.04
CA GLY A 133 -8.74 -3.71 -0.51
C GLY A 133 -7.84 -2.95 -1.48
N SER A 134 -8.45 -2.34 -2.49
CA SER A 134 -7.84 -1.20 -3.16
C SER A 134 -8.05 0.00 -2.23
N PRO A 135 -7.04 0.85 -2.01
CA PRO A 135 -7.23 2.05 -1.21
C PRO A 135 -8.23 2.96 -1.94
N VAL A 136 -9.47 2.95 -1.48
CA VAL A 136 -10.40 4.05 -1.69
C VAL A 136 -10.30 4.85 -0.41
N ALA A 137 -9.77 6.07 -0.51
CA ALA A 137 -9.75 7.02 0.60
C ALA A 137 -11.20 7.35 1.01
N THR A 138 -11.81 6.49 1.83
CA THR A 138 -13.03 6.79 2.55
C THR A 138 -12.74 6.54 4.01
N THR A 139 -12.06 7.51 4.63
CA THR A 139 -12.14 7.70 6.07
C THR A 139 -13.61 7.85 6.42
N THR A 140 -14.17 6.89 7.16
CA THR A 140 -15.49 7.09 7.74
C THR A 140 -15.40 8.16 8.83
N ALA A 141 -16.49 8.91 9.04
CA ALA A 141 -16.61 9.85 10.14
C ALA A 141 -16.51 9.08 11.46
N GLY A 142 -15.29 9.00 12.02
CA GLY A 142 -14.97 8.16 13.17
C GLY A 142 -13.57 7.55 13.16
N GLY A 143 -12.78 7.73 12.09
CA GLY A 143 -11.38 7.27 12.05
C GLY A 143 -11.21 5.76 11.89
N ALA A 144 -12.31 5.00 11.79
CA ALA A 144 -12.27 3.60 11.41
C ALA A 144 -12.07 3.47 9.89
N LEU A 145 -11.05 2.72 9.49
CA LEU A 145 -10.94 2.23 8.11
C LEU A 145 -12.13 1.28 7.87
N GLY A 146 -13.11 1.74 7.09
CA GLY A 146 -14.19 0.87 6.63
C GLY A 146 -13.60 -0.24 5.74
N ARG A 147 -14.18 -1.45 5.79
CA ARG A 147 -13.80 -2.53 4.87
C ARG A 147 -13.91 -2.05 3.44
N ALA A 148 -12.87 -2.31 2.64
CA ALA A 148 -12.86 -1.93 1.24
C ALA A 148 -13.99 -2.66 0.49
N LYS A 149 -14.76 -1.92 -0.32
CA LYS A 149 -15.80 -2.51 -1.15
C LYS A 149 -15.24 -3.13 -2.43
N THR A 150 -14.07 -2.66 -2.88
CA THR A 150 -13.40 -3.17 -4.07
C THR A 150 -11.95 -3.48 -3.76
N GLY A 151 -11.37 -4.43 -4.48
CA GLY A 151 -9.99 -4.81 -4.25
C GLY A 151 -9.49 -5.89 -5.20
N GLN A 152 -8.36 -6.46 -4.82
CA GLN A 152 -7.74 -7.57 -5.54
C GLN A 152 -7.93 -8.86 -4.76
N PHE A 153 -7.92 -9.98 -5.46
CA PHE A 153 -7.90 -11.30 -4.87
C PHE A 153 -6.97 -12.23 -5.65
N MET A 154 -6.53 -13.30 -5.00
CA MET A 154 -5.79 -14.38 -5.61
C MET A 154 -6.26 -15.74 -5.11
N VAL A 155 -6.21 -16.74 -5.99
CA VAL A 155 -6.44 -18.15 -5.68
C VAL A 155 -5.15 -18.91 -5.98
N ILE A 156 -4.61 -19.60 -4.99
CA ILE A 156 -3.30 -20.23 -5.04
C ILE A 156 -3.41 -21.69 -4.62
N GLY A 157 -2.68 -22.58 -5.28
CA GLY A 157 -2.71 -24.03 -5.04
C GLY A 157 -2.35 -24.82 -6.31
N PRO A 158 -2.61 -26.13 -6.34
CA PRO A 158 -2.46 -26.97 -7.53
C PRO A 158 -3.28 -26.44 -8.71
N THR A 159 -2.70 -26.46 -9.92
CA THR A 159 -3.26 -25.80 -11.11
C THR A 159 -4.69 -26.25 -11.42
N ASP A 160 -4.94 -27.55 -11.38
CA ASP A 160 -6.24 -28.19 -11.61
C ASP A 160 -7.29 -27.72 -10.59
N ARG A 161 -6.91 -27.63 -9.30
CA ARG A 161 -7.79 -27.17 -8.23
C ARG A 161 -8.08 -25.67 -8.33
N VAL A 162 -7.08 -24.87 -8.72
CA VAL A 162 -7.26 -23.44 -8.94
C VAL A 162 -8.18 -23.17 -10.13
N GLU A 163 -8.00 -23.90 -11.24
CA GLU A 163 -8.86 -23.78 -12.42
C GLU A 163 -10.32 -24.15 -12.12
N SER A 164 -10.55 -25.14 -11.25
CA SER A 164 -11.89 -25.48 -10.78
C SER A 164 -12.50 -24.44 -9.83
N LEU A 165 -11.70 -23.89 -8.91
CA LEU A 165 -12.19 -22.97 -7.87
C LEU A 165 -12.35 -21.52 -8.35
N ALA A 166 -11.44 -21.04 -9.19
CA ALA A 166 -11.37 -19.63 -9.58
C ALA A 166 -12.68 -19.08 -10.20
N PRO A 167 -13.42 -19.83 -11.06
CA PRO A 167 -14.71 -19.36 -11.58
C PRO A 167 -15.75 -19.07 -10.49
N SER A 168 -15.83 -19.91 -9.45
CA SER A 168 -16.73 -19.71 -8.31
C SER A 168 -16.35 -18.48 -7.49
N VAL A 169 -15.05 -18.26 -7.27
CA VAL A 169 -14.54 -17.06 -6.59
C VAL A 169 -14.85 -15.79 -7.41
N CYS A 170 -14.62 -15.82 -8.72
CA CYS A 170 -14.93 -14.71 -9.61
C CYS A 170 -16.42 -14.38 -9.63
N MET A 171 -17.28 -15.40 -9.68
CA MET A 171 -18.72 -15.19 -9.64
C MET A 171 -19.16 -14.55 -8.32
N ALA A 172 -18.67 -15.06 -7.18
CA ALA A 172 -19.03 -14.55 -5.86
C ALA A 172 -18.54 -13.12 -5.60
N LEU A 173 -17.38 -12.76 -6.14
CA LEU A 173 -16.82 -11.41 -5.99
C LEU A 173 -17.13 -10.50 -7.18
N GLU A 174 -18.02 -10.90 -8.10
CA GLU A 174 -18.32 -10.15 -9.34
C GLU A 174 -17.03 -9.70 -10.07
N GLY A 175 -16.03 -10.56 -10.01
CA GLY A 175 -14.64 -10.25 -10.30
C GLY A 175 -14.19 -10.67 -11.69
N LYS A 176 -13.09 -10.06 -12.13
CA LYS A 176 -12.38 -10.42 -13.37
C LYS A 176 -10.90 -10.60 -13.09
N GLY A 177 -10.31 -11.60 -13.71
CA GLY A 177 -8.91 -11.95 -13.51
C GLY A 177 -8.38 -12.90 -14.57
N GLY A 178 -7.17 -13.40 -14.34
CA GLY A 178 -6.51 -14.33 -15.23
C GLY A 178 -5.68 -15.35 -14.47
N MET A 179 -5.50 -16.51 -15.10
CA MET A 179 -4.62 -17.56 -14.61
C MET A 179 -3.17 -17.23 -14.93
N SER A 180 -2.27 -17.61 -14.03
CA SER A 180 -0.82 -17.50 -14.20
C SER A 180 -0.12 -18.72 -13.61
N LYS A 181 1.19 -18.85 -13.81
CA LYS A 181 2.01 -19.88 -13.14
C LYS A 181 1.98 -19.82 -11.60
N TYR A 182 1.49 -18.71 -11.04
CA TYR A 182 1.38 -18.49 -9.60
C TYR A 182 -0.05 -18.62 -9.08
N GLY A 183 -0.97 -19.16 -9.88
CA GLY A 183 -2.39 -19.23 -9.57
C GLY A 183 -3.20 -18.15 -10.29
N TYR A 184 -4.45 -17.99 -9.86
CA TYR A 184 -5.40 -17.04 -10.43
C TYR A 184 -5.30 -15.70 -9.69
N ARG A 185 -5.35 -14.58 -10.41
CA ARG A 185 -5.39 -13.24 -9.81
C ARG A 185 -6.43 -12.38 -10.49
N GLY A 186 -7.22 -11.66 -9.69
CA GLY A 186 -8.30 -10.81 -10.19
C GLY A 186 -8.55 -9.57 -9.34
N LYS A 187 -9.50 -8.77 -9.83
CA LYS A 187 -10.10 -7.64 -9.12
C LYS A 187 -11.59 -7.87 -9.01
N GLY A 188 -12.19 -7.50 -7.89
CA GLY A 188 -13.61 -7.74 -7.64
C GLY A 188 -14.21 -6.89 -6.52
N ASN A 189 -15.50 -7.11 -6.32
CA ASN A 189 -16.33 -6.59 -5.25
C ASN A 189 -16.10 -7.41 -3.98
N LEU A 190 -15.39 -6.82 -3.02
CA LEU A 190 -15.07 -7.45 -1.74
C LEU A 190 -16.22 -7.35 -0.72
N ALA A 191 -17.36 -6.73 -1.05
CA ALA A 191 -18.53 -6.77 -0.19
C ALA A 191 -19.06 -8.21 -0.02
N GLY A 192 -18.95 -9.05 -1.06
CA GLY A 192 -19.35 -10.47 -1.04
C GLY A 192 -18.35 -11.41 -0.35
N TRP A 193 -17.33 -10.88 0.32
CA TRP A 193 -16.26 -11.72 0.90
C TRP A 193 -16.75 -12.69 1.98
N ASP A 194 -17.61 -12.24 2.89
CA ASP A 194 -18.07 -13.09 4.00
C ASP A 194 -18.97 -14.23 3.49
N GLU A 195 -19.81 -13.97 2.49
CA GLU A 195 -20.61 -14.99 1.82
C GLU A 195 -19.73 -16.00 1.06
N LEU A 196 -18.67 -15.53 0.40
CA LEU A 196 -17.68 -16.40 -0.23
C LEU A 196 -17.04 -17.32 0.81
N VAL A 197 -16.57 -16.77 1.93
CA VAL A 197 -15.94 -17.55 3.01
C VAL A 197 -16.89 -18.64 3.53
N GLN A 198 -18.17 -18.33 3.72
CA GLN A 198 -19.15 -19.34 4.13
C GLN A 198 -19.32 -20.45 3.09
N LYS A 199 -19.42 -20.10 1.80
CA LYS A 199 -19.53 -21.09 0.72
C LYS A 199 -18.31 -22.02 0.65
N LEU A 200 -17.11 -21.46 0.79
CA LEU A 200 -15.85 -22.22 0.74
C LEU A 200 -15.61 -23.13 1.95
N ARG A 201 -16.25 -22.85 3.09
CA ARG A 201 -16.17 -23.70 4.29
C ARG A 201 -17.19 -24.84 4.29
N LEU A 202 -18.21 -24.75 3.43
CA LEU A 202 -19.27 -25.76 3.29
C LEU A 202 -19.03 -26.71 2.11
N SER A 203 -18.06 -26.42 1.25
CA SER A 203 -17.61 -27.22 0.12
C SER A 203 -16.47 -28.16 0.50
#